data_AF-A0AAP0JGF6-F1
#
_entry.id   AF-A0AAP0JGF6-F1
#
_cell.length_a   1.000
_cell.length_b   1.000
_cell.length_c   1.000
_cell.angle_alpha   90.00
_cell.angle_beta   90.00
_cell.angle_gamma   90.00
#
_symmetry.space_group_name_H-M   'P 1'
#
loop_
_entity.id
_entity.type
_entity.pdbx_description
1 polymer ?
#
loop_
_entity_poly.entity_id
_entity_poly.type
_entity_poly.pdbx_seq_one_letter_code
_entity_poly.pdbx_strand_id
1 'polypeptide(L)'
;MSSDELGIPTCNGKSSYHMHYAKEAMKQLVRAYLIEAKWFHKGYTPKMEEYIPNALVTAGYYMLTITSFVGMGKMVPKEAYEWVLSQPNFIRASAVICRLMDDLVSHKFEQERGHVASAVECYMNQYGASEKEAEDELNKQIEEAWKDLNKGILKPTAFPMLLLMRAFNLSRMINVLHKHEDGYTHSTKKTKRYITMLFVNPLS
;
A
#
# COMPACT_ATOMS: atom_id res chain seq x y z
N MET A 1 12.43 -15.75 7.54
CA MET A 1 12.09 -14.88 8.67
C MET A 1 11.65 -15.64 9.89
N SER A 2 12.64 -15.93 10.74
CA SER A 2 12.44 -16.32 12.13
C SER A 2 12.09 -15.09 12.97
N SER A 3 11.60 -15.31 14.19
CA SER A 3 11.42 -14.26 15.20
C SER A 3 12.74 -13.59 15.60
N ASP A 4 13.82 -14.35 15.52
CA ASP A 4 15.16 -13.94 15.96
C ASP A 4 15.76 -12.92 14.97
N GLU A 5 15.45 -13.07 13.67
CA GLU A 5 15.83 -12.09 12.63
C GLU A 5 15.13 -10.74 12.78
N LEU A 6 13.97 -10.69 13.45
CA LEU A 6 13.19 -9.46 13.65
C LEU A 6 13.42 -8.80 15.03
N GLY A 7 14.29 -9.36 15.88
CA GLY A 7 14.60 -8.80 17.20
C GLY A 7 13.40 -8.74 18.15
N ILE A 8 12.34 -9.52 17.90
CA ILE A 8 11.14 -9.54 18.73
C ILE A 8 11.37 -10.54 19.87
N PRO A 9 11.24 -10.14 21.15
CA PRO A 9 11.36 -11.07 22.27
C PRO A 9 10.33 -12.20 22.12
N THR A 10 10.79 -13.43 21.84
CA THR A 10 9.91 -14.60 21.82
C THR A 10 9.67 -15.10 23.22
N CYS A 11 8.41 -15.35 23.57
CA CYS A 11 8.10 -16.23 24.68
C CYS A 11 8.25 -17.69 24.20
N ASN A 12 9.33 -18.35 24.61
CA ASN A 12 9.50 -19.82 24.63
C ASN A 12 9.30 -20.58 23.30
N GLY A 13 9.97 -20.17 22.21
CA GLY A 13 10.05 -20.98 20.99
C GLY A 13 8.74 -21.22 20.23
N LYS A 14 7.62 -20.64 20.67
CA LYS A 14 6.37 -20.58 19.90
C LYS A 14 6.37 -19.29 19.06
N SER A 15 6.21 -19.43 17.74
CA SER A 15 5.94 -18.29 16.86
C SER A 15 4.73 -17.53 17.40
N SER A 16 4.90 -16.28 17.84
CA SER A 16 3.77 -15.49 18.33
C SER A 16 2.74 -15.32 17.20
N TYR A 17 1.47 -15.15 17.56
CA TYR A 17 0.41 -14.94 16.57
C TYR A 17 0.70 -13.72 15.67
N HIS A 18 1.41 -12.71 16.18
CA HIS A 18 1.88 -11.57 15.40
C HIS A 18 2.69 -12.01 14.16
N MET A 19 3.67 -12.89 14.36
CA MET A 19 4.50 -13.43 13.29
C MET A 19 3.70 -14.31 12.33
N HIS A 20 2.73 -15.05 12.84
CA HIS A 20 1.81 -15.81 12.01
C HIS A 20 1.04 -14.90 11.03
N TYR A 21 0.41 -13.83 11.52
CA TYR A 21 -0.32 -12.90 10.65
C TYR A 21 0.58 -12.20 9.64
N ALA A 22 1.80 -11.80 10.02
CA ALA A 22 2.75 -11.21 9.08
C ALA A 22 3.13 -12.18 7.95
N LYS A 23 3.39 -13.45 8.28
CA LYS A 23 3.66 -14.49 7.27
C LYS A 23 2.46 -14.72 6.35
N GLU A 24 1.25 -14.76 6.89
CA GLU A 24 0.06 -14.93 6.06
C GLU A 24 -0.20 -13.73 5.14
N ALA A 25 -0.01 -12.50 5.62
CA ALA A 25 -0.11 -11.30 4.78
C ALA A 25 0.93 -11.29 3.65
N MET A 26 2.17 -11.73 3.93
CA MET A 26 3.22 -11.87 2.91
C MET A 26 2.84 -12.91 1.85
N LYS A 27 2.26 -14.06 2.26
CA LYS A 27 1.77 -15.07 1.30
C LYS A 27 0.66 -14.53 0.41
N GLN A 28 -0.26 -13.73 0.95
CA GLN A 28 -1.31 -13.09 0.16
C GLN A 28 -0.71 -12.12 -0.89
N LEU A 29 0.25 -11.31 -0.47
CA LEU A 29 0.98 -10.39 -1.37
C LEU A 29 1.65 -11.14 -2.52
N VAL A 30 2.41 -12.20 -2.23
CA VAL A 30 3.11 -13.00 -3.24
C VAL A 30 2.13 -13.67 -4.22
N ARG A 31 0.99 -14.15 -3.74
CA ARG A 31 -0.05 -14.73 -4.62
C ARG A 31 -0.65 -13.68 -5.55
N ALA A 32 -0.83 -12.45 -5.08
CA ALA A 32 -1.34 -11.35 -5.88
C ALA A 32 -0.32 -10.89 -6.94
N TYR A 33 0.97 -10.82 -6.60
CA TYR A 33 2.03 -10.59 -7.59
C TYR A 33 2.10 -11.71 -8.64
N LEU A 34 1.82 -12.96 -8.26
CA LEU A 34 1.75 -14.06 -9.23
C LEU A 34 0.59 -13.87 -10.23
N ILE A 35 -0.51 -13.24 -9.83
CA ILE A 35 -1.61 -12.91 -10.74
C ILE A 35 -1.15 -11.85 -11.75
N GLU A 36 -0.51 -10.77 -11.31
CA GLU A 36 0.08 -9.76 -12.19
C GLU A 36 1.10 -10.35 -13.16
N ALA A 37 1.98 -11.22 -12.68
CA ALA A 37 2.95 -11.90 -13.52
C ALA A 37 2.29 -12.76 -14.61
N LYS A 38 1.14 -13.40 -14.30
CA LYS A 38 0.36 -14.15 -15.29
C LYS A 38 -0.32 -13.25 -16.30
N TRP A 39 -0.83 -12.09 -15.88
CA TRP A 39 -1.40 -11.09 -16.80
C TRP A 39 -0.33 -10.57 -17.75
N PHE A 40 0.83 -10.17 -17.21
CA PHE A 40 1.97 -9.73 -17.99
C PHE A 40 2.41 -10.78 -19.02
N HIS A 41 2.67 -12.02 -18.59
CA HIS A 41 3.13 -13.08 -19.48
C HIS A 41 2.16 -13.41 -20.61
N LYS A 42 0.85 -13.21 -20.39
CA LYS A 42 -0.20 -13.43 -21.38
C LYS A 42 -0.48 -12.20 -22.26
N GLY A 43 0.14 -11.05 -21.99
CA GLY A 43 -0.23 -9.78 -22.61
C GLY A 43 -1.68 -9.39 -22.32
N TYR A 44 -2.21 -9.79 -21.17
CA TYR A 44 -3.60 -9.57 -20.81
C TYR A 44 -3.76 -8.29 -20.00
N THR A 45 -4.60 -7.38 -20.50
CA THR A 45 -5.05 -6.18 -19.78
C THR A 45 -6.38 -6.48 -19.09
N PRO A 46 -6.41 -6.58 -17.75
CA PRO A 46 -7.65 -6.83 -17.01
C PRO A 46 -8.61 -5.65 -17.09
N LYS A 47 -9.90 -5.89 -16.82
CA LYS A 47 -10.85 -4.82 -16.53
C LYS A 47 -10.61 -4.25 -15.13
N MET A 48 -11.05 -3.03 -14.87
CA MET A 48 -10.95 -2.34 -13.58
C MET A 48 -11.52 -3.17 -12.43
N GLU A 49 -12.65 -3.87 -12.66
CA GLU A 49 -13.27 -4.71 -11.62
C GLU A 49 -12.44 -5.94 -11.28
N GLU A 50 -11.58 -6.40 -12.19
CA GLU A 50 -10.63 -7.50 -11.99
C GLU A 50 -9.29 -7.01 -11.46
N TYR A 51 -8.82 -5.87 -11.96
CA TYR A 51 -7.56 -5.23 -11.61
C TYR A 51 -7.56 -4.77 -10.16
N ILE A 52 -8.51 -3.91 -9.78
CA ILE A 52 -8.50 -3.20 -8.50
C ILE A 52 -8.39 -4.15 -7.30
N PRO A 53 -9.19 -5.24 -7.19
CA PRO A 53 -9.06 -6.15 -6.05
C PRO A 53 -7.65 -6.74 -5.88
N ASN A 54 -6.95 -7.07 -6.98
CA ASN A 54 -5.59 -7.58 -6.93
C ASN A 54 -4.59 -6.45 -6.64
N ALA A 55 -4.74 -5.31 -7.32
CA ALA A 55 -3.89 -4.14 -7.22
C ALA A 55 -3.83 -3.55 -5.80
N LEU A 56 -4.94 -3.61 -5.06
CA LEU A 56 -4.97 -3.19 -3.65
C LEU A 56 -4.17 -4.12 -2.74
N VAL A 57 -4.08 -5.40 -3.07
CA VAL A 57 -3.21 -6.34 -2.33
C VAL A 57 -1.75 -6.10 -2.69
N THR A 58 -1.43 -5.94 -3.99
CA THR A 58 -0.05 -5.71 -4.48
C THR A 58 0.50 -4.32 -4.16
N ALA A 59 -0.37 -3.37 -3.78
CA ALA A 59 0.04 -2.15 -3.10
C ALA A 59 0.83 -2.40 -1.81
N GLY A 60 0.69 -3.58 -1.19
CA GLY A 60 1.45 -3.99 -0.02
C GLY A 60 1.00 -3.33 1.28
N TYR A 61 0.04 -2.41 1.26
CA TYR A 61 -0.37 -1.61 2.43
C TYR A 61 -1.07 -2.43 3.52
N TYR A 62 -1.80 -3.48 3.15
CA TYR A 62 -2.36 -4.43 4.12
C TYR A 62 -1.23 -5.18 4.85
N MET A 63 -0.24 -5.67 4.10
CA MET A 63 0.93 -6.37 4.65
C MET A 63 1.80 -5.45 5.51
N LEU A 64 2.06 -4.21 5.06
CA LEU A 64 2.84 -3.22 5.82
C LEU A 64 2.15 -2.83 7.11
N THR A 65 0.82 -2.64 7.09
CA THR A 65 0.04 -2.35 8.30
C THR A 65 0.15 -3.50 9.30
N ILE A 66 -0.07 -4.75 8.86
CA ILE A 66 0.09 -5.95 9.70
C ILE A 66 1.51 -6.08 10.25
N THR A 67 2.52 -5.87 9.42
CA THR A 67 3.92 -5.99 9.83
C THR A 67 4.30 -4.91 10.84
N SER A 68 3.76 -3.69 10.70
CA SER A 68 3.98 -2.61 11.66
C SER A 68 3.44 -2.94 13.07
N PHE A 69 2.37 -3.73 13.15
CA PHE A 69 1.81 -4.18 14.43
C PHE A 69 2.71 -5.18 15.14
N VAL A 70 3.52 -5.94 14.41
CA VAL A 70 4.43 -6.92 15.00
C VAL A 70 5.46 -6.24 15.91
N GLY A 71 6.02 -5.10 15.47
CA GLY A 71 6.97 -4.31 16.26
C GLY A 71 6.36 -3.64 17.49
N MET A 72 5.02 -3.60 17.58
CA MET A 72 4.29 -3.05 18.73
C MET A 72 4.02 -4.11 19.82
N GLY A 73 4.28 -5.38 19.53
CA GLY A 73 4.24 -6.49 20.47
C GLY A 73 2.90 -6.64 21.20
N LYS A 74 2.96 -6.86 22.52
CA LYS A 74 1.82 -7.21 23.38
C LYS A 74 0.69 -6.17 23.43
N MET A 75 0.92 -4.96 22.93
CA MET A 75 -0.11 -3.90 22.87
C MET A 75 -1.15 -4.15 21.79
N VAL A 76 -0.87 -5.02 20.81
CA VAL A 76 -1.76 -5.25 19.68
C VAL A 76 -2.57 -6.52 19.89
N PRO A 77 -3.91 -6.43 20.02
CA PRO A 77 -4.76 -7.61 20.14
C PRO A 77 -4.85 -8.37 18.81
N LYS A 78 -5.19 -9.66 18.86
CA LYS A 78 -5.32 -10.54 17.68
C LYS A 78 -6.34 -9.98 16.68
N GLU A 79 -7.42 -9.44 17.22
CA GLU A 79 -8.57 -8.86 16.53
C GLU A 79 -8.15 -7.67 15.65
N ALA A 80 -7.07 -6.96 15.98
CA ALA A 80 -6.56 -5.87 15.15
C ALA A 80 -5.97 -6.39 13.83
N TYR A 81 -5.32 -7.56 13.84
CA TYR A 81 -4.82 -8.19 12.63
C TYR A 81 -5.96 -8.67 11.74
N GLU A 82 -6.97 -9.29 12.35
CA GLU A 82 -8.17 -9.77 11.65
C GLU A 82 -8.97 -8.60 11.06
N TRP A 83 -9.03 -7.48 11.77
CA TRP A 83 -9.61 -6.23 11.28
C TRP A 83 -8.87 -5.67 10.07
N VAL A 84 -7.53 -5.71 10.03
CA VAL A 84 -6.81 -5.28 8.81
C VAL A 84 -7.11 -6.24 7.65
N LEU A 85 -7.11 -7.54 7.91
CA LEU A 85 -7.37 -8.58 6.89
C LEU A 85 -8.81 -8.57 6.37
N SER A 86 -9.79 -8.08 7.14
CA SER A 86 -11.16 -7.91 6.66
C SER A 86 -11.33 -6.68 5.75
N GLN A 87 -10.27 -5.91 5.53
CA GLN A 87 -10.19 -4.77 4.60
C GLN A 87 -11.33 -3.75 4.76
N PRO A 88 -11.59 -3.25 5.98
CA PRO A 88 -12.60 -2.22 6.21
C PRO A 88 -12.26 -0.97 5.39
N ASN A 89 -13.27 -0.15 5.09
CA ASN A 89 -13.12 1.04 4.24
C ASN A 89 -11.90 1.92 4.59
N PHE A 90 -11.59 2.07 5.87
CA PHE A 90 -10.40 2.81 6.33
C PHE A 90 -9.08 2.21 5.82
N ILE A 91 -8.91 0.90 5.97
CA ILE A 91 -7.71 0.17 5.52
C ILE A 91 -7.67 0.10 4.00
N ARG A 92 -8.82 -0.19 3.36
CA ARG A 92 -8.96 -0.19 1.91
C ARG A 92 -8.62 1.16 1.29
N ALA A 93 -9.08 2.26 1.88
CA ALA A 93 -8.78 3.61 1.42
C ALA A 93 -7.27 3.91 1.40
N SER A 94 -6.54 3.44 2.42
CA SER A 94 -5.08 3.57 2.48
C SER A 94 -4.40 2.84 1.30
N ALA A 95 -4.85 1.63 0.97
CA ALA A 95 -4.35 0.89 -0.18
C ALA A 95 -4.74 1.53 -1.53
N VAL A 96 -5.96 2.08 -1.66
CA VAL A 96 -6.41 2.80 -2.86
C VAL A 96 -5.54 4.02 -3.12
N ILE A 97 -5.31 4.84 -2.10
CA ILE A 97 -4.43 6.02 -2.20
C ILE A 97 -3.06 5.57 -2.68
N CYS A 98 -2.47 4.55 -2.06
CA CYS A 98 -1.16 4.05 -2.48
C CYS A 98 -1.15 3.61 -3.93
N ARG A 99 -2.07 2.71 -4.30
CA ARG A 99 -2.07 2.06 -5.61
C ARG A 99 -2.29 3.06 -6.73
N LEU A 100 -3.29 3.92 -6.60
CA LEU A 100 -3.63 4.85 -7.67
C LEU A 100 -2.60 5.97 -7.79
N MET A 101 -2.00 6.45 -6.68
CA MET A 101 -0.91 7.43 -6.76
C MET A 101 0.35 6.84 -7.42
N ASP A 102 0.66 5.58 -7.11
CA ASP A 102 1.76 4.82 -7.73
C ASP A 102 1.51 4.72 -9.24
N ASP A 103 0.39 4.09 -9.64
CA ASP A 103 0.02 3.90 -11.05
C ASP A 103 0.01 5.23 -11.85
N LEU A 104 -0.56 6.31 -11.31
CA LEU A 104 -0.60 7.61 -12.00
C LEU A 104 0.80 8.17 -12.30
N VAL A 105 1.76 7.99 -11.38
CA VAL A 105 3.08 8.61 -11.54
C VAL A 105 4.08 7.69 -12.24
N SER A 106 3.87 6.38 -12.17
CA SER A 106 4.78 5.37 -12.72
C SER A 106 4.38 4.85 -14.10
N HIS A 107 3.09 4.92 -14.50
CA HIS A 107 2.59 4.12 -15.63
C HIS A 107 3.39 4.29 -16.92
N LYS A 108 3.80 5.51 -17.31
CA LYS A 108 4.60 5.74 -18.53
C LYS A 108 5.91 4.97 -18.51
N PHE A 109 6.66 5.11 -17.42
CA PHE A 109 7.93 4.42 -17.24
C PHE A 109 7.73 2.90 -17.18
N GLU A 110 6.66 2.44 -16.55
CA GLU A 110 6.31 1.03 -16.45
C GLU A 110 5.94 0.42 -17.81
N GLN A 111 5.19 1.14 -18.64
CA GLN A 111 4.89 0.71 -20.01
C GLN A 111 6.16 0.67 -20.88
N GLU A 112 7.05 1.65 -20.77
CA GLU A 112 8.31 1.71 -21.53
C GLU A 112 9.23 0.50 -21.26
N ARG A 113 9.31 0.04 -20.00
CA ARG A 113 10.16 -1.10 -19.61
C ARG A 113 9.49 -2.46 -19.76
N GLY A 114 8.25 -2.51 -20.22
CA GLY A 114 7.46 -3.74 -20.32
C GLY A 114 7.02 -4.26 -18.95
N HIS A 115 6.02 -3.61 -18.36
CA HIS A 115 5.35 -4.03 -17.13
C HIS A 115 3.88 -4.43 -17.39
N VAL A 116 3.20 -4.99 -16.39
CA VAL A 116 1.74 -5.22 -16.45
C VAL A 116 1.00 -3.88 -16.56
N ALA A 117 -0.17 -3.87 -17.21
CA ALA A 117 -1.04 -2.70 -17.29
C ALA A 117 -1.38 -2.15 -15.90
N SER A 118 -1.25 -0.82 -15.73
CA SER A 118 -1.64 -0.12 -14.50
C SER A 118 -3.14 0.21 -14.50
N ALA A 119 -3.64 0.85 -13.44
CA ALA A 119 -5.00 1.39 -13.43
C ALA A 119 -5.30 2.32 -14.63
N VAL A 120 -4.31 3.08 -15.10
CA VAL A 120 -4.47 4.00 -16.23
C VAL A 120 -4.77 3.22 -17.51
N GLU A 121 -3.94 2.23 -17.84
CA GLU A 121 -4.15 1.40 -19.03
C GLU A 121 -5.41 0.54 -18.94
N CYS A 122 -5.70 0.00 -17.74
CA CYS A 122 -6.92 -0.78 -17.53
C CYS A 122 -8.18 0.07 -17.76
N TYR A 123 -8.19 1.30 -17.26
CA TYR A 123 -9.32 2.22 -17.42
C TYR A 123 -9.50 2.65 -18.89
N MET A 124 -8.41 3.08 -19.54
CA MET A 124 -8.44 3.47 -20.96
C MET A 124 -8.95 2.34 -21.83
N ASN A 125 -8.43 1.12 -21.64
CA ASN A 125 -8.81 -0.05 -22.42
C ASN A 125 -10.28 -0.47 -22.20
N GLN A 126 -10.78 -0.39 -20.96
CA GLN A 126 -12.15 -0.78 -20.64
C GLN A 126 -13.20 0.21 -21.17
N TYR A 127 -12.94 1.51 -21.06
CA TYR A 127 -13.93 2.55 -21.37
C TYR A 127 -13.68 3.27 -22.69
N GLY A 128 -12.59 2.96 -23.40
CA GLY A 128 -12.19 3.70 -24.60
C GLY A 128 -11.81 5.15 -24.29
N ALA A 129 -11.40 5.42 -23.06
CA ALA A 129 -11.11 6.76 -22.56
C ALA A 129 -9.70 7.22 -22.96
N SER A 130 -9.52 8.53 -23.05
CA SER A 130 -8.20 9.13 -23.13
C SER A 130 -7.42 8.96 -21.82
N GLU A 131 -6.10 9.07 -21.89
CA GLU A 131 -5.22 9.08 -20.72
C GLU A 131 -5.64 10.15 -19.72
N LYS A 132 -6.00 11.34 -20.20
CA LYS A 132 -6.43 12.44 -19.33
C LYS A 132 -7.72 12.13 -18.57
N GLU A 133 -8.71 11.52 -19.23
CA GLU A 133 -9.95 11.09 -18.59
C GLU A 133 -9.71 9.98 -17.56
N ALA A 134 -8.78 9.07 -17.83
CA ALA A 134 -8.36 8.06 -16.86
C ALA A 134 -7.68 8.72 -15.64
N GLU A 135 -6.73 9.63 -15.86
CA GLU A 135 -6.07 10.36 -14.79
C GLU A 135 -7.07 11.11 -13.91
N ASP A 136 -8.04 11.82 -14.51
CA ASP A 136 -9.04 12.60 -13.78
C ASP A 136 -9.93 11.71 -12.92
N GLU A 137 -10.39 10.56 -13.43
CA GLU A 137 -11.21 9.63 -12.65
C GLU A 137 -10.42 8.94 -11.52
N LEU A 138 -9.16 8.57 -11.76
CA LEU A 138 -8.31 7.99 -10.70
C LEU A 138 -8.00 9.02 -9.61
N ASN A 139 -7.73 10.28 -9.97
CA ASN A 139 -7.56 11.36 -8.99
C ASN A 139 -8.81 11.57 -8.14
N LYS A 140 -10.00 11.53 -8.74
CA LYS A 140 -11.27 11.59 -8.00
C LYS A 140 -11.42 10.42 -7.02
N GLN A 141 -11.03 9.20 -7.41
CA GLN A 141 -11.03 8.05 -6.50
C GLN A 141 -10.03 8.23 -5.33
N ILE A 142 -8.86 8.82 -5.59
CA ILE A 142 -7.88 9.16 -4.54
C ILE A 142 -8.48 10.17 -3.56
N GLU A 143 -9.15 11.22 -4.05
CA GLU A 143 -9.81 12.22 -3.20
C GLU A 143 -10.90 11.61 -2.32
N GLU A 144 -11.74 10.73 -2.88
CA GLU A 144 -12.76 10.01 -2.11
C GLU A 144 -12.13 9.08 -1.06
N ALA A 145 -11.05 8.38 -1.41
CA ALA A 145 -10.32 7.54 -0.46
C ALA A 145 -9.73 8.39 0.69
N TRP A 146 -9.20 9.59 0.42
CA TRP A 146 -8.78 10.52 1.48
C TRP A 146 -9.94 10.93 2.39
N LYS A 147 -11.12 11.20 1.84
CA LYS A 147 -12.32 11.51 2.65
C LYS A 147 -12.68 10.35 3.56
N ASP A 148 -12.63 9.11 3.08
CA ASP A 148 -12.95 7.94 3.88
C ASP A 148 -11.90 7.65 4.96
N LEU A 149 -10.62 7.85 4.64
CA LEU A 149 -9.53 7.77 5.61
C LEU A 149 -9.70 8.82 6.73
N ASN A 150 -10.01 10.06 6.37
CA ASN A 150 -10.25 11.14 7.33
C ASN A 150 -11.50 10.90 8.18
N LYS A 151 -12.61 10.42 7.60
CA LYS A 151 -13.81 10.03 8.37
C LYS A 151 -13.49 8.94 9.39
N GLY A 152 -12.62 7.99 9.04
CA GLY A 152 -12.26 6.88 9.91
C GLY A 152 -11.49 7.27 11.16
N ILE A 153 -10.72 8.38 11.14
CA ILE A 153 -10.03 8.90 12.34
C ILE A 153 -10.89 9.87 13.16
N LEU A 154 -11.93 10.46 12.59
CA LEU A 154 -12.80 11.44 13.26
C LEU A 154 -13.99 10.81 14.00
N LYS A 155 -14.31 9.55 13.73
CA LYS A 155 -15.42 8.81 14.35
C LYS A 155 -14.92 7.92 15.49
N PRO A 156 -15.79 7.44 16.39
CA PRO A 156 -15.44 6.37 17.32
C PRO A 156 -14.85 5.17 16.57
N THR A 157 -13.71 4.66 17.02
CA THR A 157 -12.95 3.62 16.33
C THR A 157 -12.99 2.33 17.12
N ALA A 158 -13.00 1.20 16.41
CA ALA A 158 -12.97 -0.13 17.05
C ALA A 158 -11.61 -0.43 17.74
N PHE A 159 -10.56 0.32 17.37
CA PHE A 159 -9.20 0.11 17.85
C PHE A 159 -8.55 1.43 18.27
N PRO A 160 -7.56 1.40 19.20
CA PRO A 160 -6.81 2.57 19.61
C PRO A 160 -6.21 3.35 18.44
N MET A 161 -6.20 4.68 18.55
CA MET A 161 -5.70 5.58 17.50
C MET A 161 -4.28 5.22 17.03
N LEU A 162 -3.41 4.80 17.94
CA LEU A 162 -2.04 4.34 17.63
C LEU A 162 -1.97 3.22 16.57
N LEU A 163 -3.00 2.37 16.45
CA LEU A 163 -3.07 1.32 15.43
C LEU A 163 -3.55 1.88 14.10
N LEU A 164 -4.59 2.72 14.12
CA LEU A 164 -5.11 3.38 12.91
C LEU A 164 -4.06 4.30 12.27
N MET A 165 -3.26 4.97 13.10
CA MET A 165 -2.18 5.84 12.64
C MET A 165 -1.11 5.11 11.82
N ARG A 166 -1.02 3.77 11.90
CA ARG A 166 -0.12 2.99 11.04
C ARG A 166 -0.53 3.08 9.59
N ALA A 167 -1.77 2.70 9.27
CA ALA A 167 -2.31 2.83 7.91
C ALA A 167 -2.39 4.30 7.47
N PHE A 168 -2.82 5.19 8.37
CA PHE A 168 -2.91 6.63 8.05
C PHE A 168 -1.56 7.24 7.64
N ASN A 169 -0.50 6.96 8.41
CA ASN A 169 0.83 7.49 8.11
C ASN A 169 1.45 6.84 6.87
N LEU A 170 1.12 5.58 6.56
CA LEU A 170 1.48 4.99 5.26
C LEU A 170 0.83 5.78 4.11
N SER A 171 -0.45 6.16 4.20
CA SER A 171 -1.09 7.01 3.18
C SER A 171 -0.42 8.38 3.05
N ARG A 172 0.01 8.98 4.16
CA ARG A 172 0.77 10.25 4.12
C ARG A 172 2.13 10.08 3.47
N MET A 173 2.80 8.96 3.74
CA MET A 173 4.12 8.66 3.21
C MET A 173 4.09 8.53 1.69
N ILE A 174 3.14 7.77 1.10
CA ILE A 174 3.04 7.69 -0.36
C ILE A 174 2.74 9.04 -0.97
N ASN A 175 1.89 9.86 -0.33
CA ASN A 175 1.64 11.22 -0.81
C ASN A 175 2.90 12.11 -0.77
N VAL A 176 3.79 11.95 0.21
CA VAL A 176 5.07 12.67 0.19
C VAL A 176 5.96 12.19 -0.96
N LEU A 177 6.00 10.88 -1.19
CA LEU A 177 6.91 10.28 -2.16
C LEU A 177 6.42 10.39 -3.62
N HIS A 178 5.10 10.36 -3.88
CA HIS A 178 4.50 10.18 -5.21
C HIS A 178 3.70 11.38 -5.70
N LYS A 179 3.60 12.47 -4.91
CA LYS A 179 2.82 13.66 -5.30
C LYS A 179 3.32 14.34 -6.58
N HIS A 180 4.58 14.13 -6.96
CA HIS A 180 5.18 14.82 -8.10
C HIS A 180 6.04 13.94 -9.02
N GLU A 181 6.60 12.85 -8.47
CA GLU A 181 7.49 11.93 -9.17
C GLU A 181 7.42 10.58 -8.47
N ASP A 182 7.81 9.49 -9.12
CA ASP A 182 8.08 8.23 -8.43
C ASP A 182 9.32 8.40 -7.55
N GLY A 183 9.09 8.75 -6.29
CA GLY A 183 10.15 8.99 -5.32
C GLY A 183 10.90 7.74 -4.87
N TYR A 184 10.40 6.53 -5.18
CA TYR A 184 11.10 5.28 -4.89
C TYR A 184 12.12 4.97 -5.98
N THR A 185 11.67 4.89 -7.23
CA THR A 185 12.52 4.57 -8.38
C THR A 185 13.45 5.73 -8.72
N HIS A 186 12.94 6.97 -8.69
CA HIS A 186 13.68 8.18 -9.02
C HIS A 186 14.05 9.00 -7.77
N SER A 187 14.62 8.33 -6.76
CA SER A 187 14.90 8.88 -5.43
C SER A 187 15.98 9.98 -5.37
N THR A 188 16.71 10.23 -6.46
CA THR A 188 17.90 11.11 -6.48
C THR A 188 17.60 12.59 -6.23
N LYS A 189 16.34 13.00 -6.36
CA LYS A 189 15.89 14.39 -6.20
C LYS A 189 15.28 14.64 -4.81
N LYS A 190 13.95 14.70 -4.70
CA LYS A 190 13.27 15.12 -3.45
C LYS A 190 13.47 14.14 -2.31
N THR A 191 13.35 12.83 -2.59
CA THR A 191 13.52 11.77 -1.58
C THR A 191 14.90 11.84 -0.94
N LYS A 192 15.98 11.91 -1.73
CA LYS A 192 17.35 12.07 -1.22
C LYS A 192 17.50 13.30 -0.34
N ARG A 193 16.94 14.45 -0.76
CA ARG A 193 16.95 15.68 0.04
C ARG A 193 16.25 15.49 1.39
N TYR A 194 15.08 14.86 1.43
CA TYR A 194 14.36 14.60 2.68
C TYR A 194 15.16 13.68 3.61
N ILE A 195 15.77 12.62 3.07
CA ILE A 195 16.63 11.71 3.86
C ILE A 195 17.82 12.47 4.46
N THR A 196 18.53 13.27 3.66
CA THR A 196 19.66 14.07 4.16
C THR A 196 19.23 15.03 5.26
N MET A 197 18.10 15.72 5.09
CA MET A 197 17.60 16.66 6.10
C MET A 197 17.16 15.98 7.40
N LEU A 198 16.61 14.76 7.33
CA LEU A 198 16.05 14.07 8.51
C LEU A 198 17.10 13.26 9.29
N PHE A 199 18.09 12.69 8.59
CA PHE A 199 18.97 11.68 9.17
C PHE A 199 20.46 11.99 9.09
N VAL A 200 20.87 12.98 8.28
CA VAL A 200 22.29 13.32 8.09
C VAL A 200 22.63 14.68 8.70
N ASN A 201 21.79 15.68 8.45
CA ASN A 201 22.07 17.05 8.88
C ASN A 201 21.32 17.38 10.18
N PRO A 202 22.02 17.63 11.30
CA PRO A 202 21.36 18.06 12.53
C PRO A 202 20.77 19.47 12.38
N LEU A 203 19.72 19.75 13.15
CA LEU A 203 19.24 21.12 13.33
C LEU A 203 20.28 21.88 14.16
N SER A 204 20.78 22.98 13.60
CA SER A 204 21.66 23.94 14.27
C SER A 204 20.91 24.81 15.26
#